data_AF-A0A973BFB0-F1
#
_entry.id   AF-A0A973BFB0-F1
#
_cell.length_a   1.000
_cell.length_b   1.000
_cell.length_c   1.000
_cell.angle_alpha   90.00
_cell.angle_beta   90.00
_cell.angle_gamma   90.00
#
_symmetry.space_group_name_H-M   'P 1'
#
loop_
_entity.id
_entity.type
_entity.pdbx_description
1 polymer ?
#
loop_
_entity_poly.entity_id
_entity_poly.type
_entity_poly.pdbx_seq_one_letter_code
_entity_poly.pdbx_strand_id
1 'polypeptide(L)'
;MLLKIANVLTAESLADLRAQLDLLTRKDGTETAGRTAKQVKRNLQADLSSRSGVKVRDTLSDAIKGHPLIRSAARPARYTKLLVS
;
A
#
# COMPACT_ATOMS: atom_id res chain seq x y z
N MET A 1 -14.26 -13.09 -0.48
CA MET A 1 -13.30 -13.68 -1.44
C MET A 1 -12.02 -12.87 -1.40
N LEU A 2 -10.86 -13.50 -1.28
CA LEU A 2 -9.54 -12.85 -1.28
C LEU A 2 -8.67 -13.47 -2.36
N LEU A 3 -7.97 -12.64 -3.14
CA LEU A 3 -7.03 -13.08 -4.19
C LEU A 3 -5.61 -12.73 -3.77
N LYS A 4 -4.69 -13.70 -3.86
CA LYS A 4 -3.26 -13.46 -3.64
C LYS A 4 -2.58 -13.29 -5.00
N ILE A 5 -1.86 -12.18 -5.16
CA ILE A 5 -1.11 -11.86 -6.38
C ILE A 5 0.37 -11.80 -5.99
N ALA A 6 1.15 -12.73 -6.52
CA ALA A 6 2.59 -12.79 -6.30
C ALA A 6 3.33 -11.88 -7.29
N ASN A 7 4.58 -11.56 -6.96
CA ASN A 7 5.53 -10.89 -7.88
C ASN A 7 5.03 -9.55 -8.44
N VAL A 8 4.27 -8.78 -7.65
CA VAL A 8 3.84 -7.42 -8.00
C VAL A 8 5.04 -6.46 -8.15
N LEU A 9 6.11 -6.73 -7.41
CA LEU A 9 7.38 -5.99 -7.48
C LEU A 9 8.51 -6.97 -7.81
N THR A 10 9.51 -6.49 -8.53
CA THR A 10 10.81 -7.18 -8.63
C THR A 10 11.56 -7.08 -7.30
N ALA A 11 12.58 -7.93 -7.12
CA ALA A 11 13.41 -7.89 -5.91
C ALA A 11 14.12 -6.53 -5.72
N GLU A 12 14.60 -5.94 -6.81
CA GLU A 12 15.25 -4.63 -6.84
C GLU A 12 14.28 -3.51 -6.45
N SER A 13 13.12 -3.42 -7.12
CA SER A 13 12.13 -2.39 -6.80
C SER A 13 11.57 -2.55 -5.38
N LEU A 14 11.49 -3.77 -4.85
CA LEU A 14 11.13 -4.01 -3.46
C LEU A 14 12.18 -3.48 -2.48
N ALA A 15 13.47 -3.66 -2.78
CA ALA A 15 14.56 -3.15 -1.95
C ALA A 15 14.55 -1.62 -1.91
N ASP A 16 14.43 -0.97 -3.06
CA ASP A 16 14.37 0.49 -3.16
C ASP A 16 13.16 1.07 -2.43
N LEU A 17 12.01 0.42 -2.56
CA LEU A 17 10.78 0.85 -1.92
C LEU A 17 10.86 0.71 -0.39
N ARG A 18 11.48 -0.37 0.11
CA ARG A 18 11.74 -0.55 1.54
C ARG A 18 12.62 0.57 2.09
N ALA A 19 13.73 0.88 1.42
CA ALA A 19 14.60 1.98 1.82
C ALA A 19 13.86 3.32 1.88
N GLN A 20 12.96 3.59 0.92
CA GLN A 20 12.12 4.80 0.95
C GLN A 20 11.08 4.79 2.07
N LEU A 21 10.46 3.64 2.34
CA LEU A 21 9.46 3.46 3.40
C LEU A 21 10.05 3.65 4.80
N ASP A 22 11.30 3.24 5.01
CA ASP A 22 12.01 3.39 6.29
C ASP A 22 12.27 4.86 6.65
N LEU A 23 12.28 5.75 5.67
CA LEU A 23 12.43 7.19 5.84
C LEU A 23 11.09 7.91 6.11
N LEU A 24 9.95 7.22 5.96
CA LEU A 24 8.65 7.85 6.14
C LEU A 24 8.23 7.91 7.61
N THR A 25 7.62 9.03 7.98
CA THR A 25 6.93 9.15 9.27
C THR A 25 5.86 8.08 9.40
N ARG A 26 5.80 7.48 10.59
CA ARG A 26 4.80 6.48 10.96
C ARG A 26 3.66 7.16 11.76
N LYS A 27 2.42 6.92 11.37
CA LYS A 27 1.19 7.41 12.01
C LYS A 27 0.42 6.27 12.65
N ASP A 28 -0.44 6.59 13.62
CA ASP A 28 -1.32 5.60 14.23
C ASP A 28 -2.31 5.03 13.20
N GLY A 29 -2.29 3.72 13.02
CA GLY A 29 -3.19 3.03 12.11
C GLY A 29 -4.67 3.14 12.48
N THR A 30 -5.01 3.52 13.70
CA THR A 30 -6.40 3.79 14.12
C THR A 30 -7.05 4.95 13.35
N GLU A 31 -6.27 5.85 12.76
CA GLU A 31 -6.74 6.95 11.90
C GLU A 31 -7.41 6.46 10.60
N THR A 32 -7.07 5.25 10.15
CA THR A 32 -7.62 4.64 8.92
C THR A 32 -8.65 3.56 9.19
N ALA A 33 -8.93 3.27 10.47
CA ALA A 33 -9.84 2.22 10.87
C ALA A 33 -11.30 2.71 10.94
N GLY A 34 -12.23 1.87 10.47
CA GLY A 34 -13.65 2.01 10.79
C GLY A 34 -13.92 1.77 12.28
N ARG A 35 -15.12 2.15 12.75
CA ARG A 35 -15.51 2.18 14.17
C ARG A 35 -15.18 0.89 14.93
N THR A 36 -15.53 -0.27 14.38
CA THR A 36 -15.29 -1.58 15.01
C THR A 36 -13.80 -1.92 15.06
N ALA A 37 -13.08 -1.74 13.93
CA ALA A 37 -11.67 -2.08 13.84
C ALA A 37 -10.80 -1.19 14.74
N LYS A 38 -11.21 0.08 14.96
CA LYS A 38 -10.47 1.04 15.79
C LYS A 38 -10.26 0.55 17.23
N GLN A 39 -11.13 -0.30 17.75
CA GLN A 39 -11.05 -0.83 19.11
C GLN A 39 -9.89 -1.82 19.31
N VAL A 40 -9.48 -2.50 18.24
CA VAL A 40 -8.49 -3.59 18.31
C VAL A 40 -7.26 -3.35 17.45
N LYS A 41 -7.28 -2.37 16.55
CA LYS A 41 -6.16 -2.08 15.65
C LYS A 41 -5.00 -1.46 16.43
N ARG A 42 -3.85 -2.13 16.42
CA ARG A 42 -2.61 -1.72 17.06
C ARG A 42 -1.46 -1.85 16.08
N ASN A 43 -1.36 -0.91 15.14
CA ASN A 43 -0.22 -0.84 14.22
C ASN A 43 0.13 0.60 13.89
N LEU A 44 1.34 0.79 13.38
CA LEU A 44 1.77 2.03 12.77
C LEU A 44 1.66 1.92 11.26
N GLN A 45 1.37 3.02 10.58
CA GLN A 45 1.25 3.09 9.13
C GLN A 45 2.13 4.20 8.57
N ALA A 46 2.77 3.95 7.43
CA ALA A 46 3.56 4.97 6.75
C ALA A 46 2.67 6.13 6.29
N ASP A 47 3.16 7.36 6.47
CA ASP A 47 2.46 8.58 6.02
C ASP A 47 2.62 8.81 4.52
N LEU A 48 1.70 8.21 3.76
CA LEU A 48 1.62 8.33 2.30
C LEU A 48 1.01 9.66 1.81
N SER A 49 0.71 10.60 2.71
CA SER A 49 0.24 11.94 2.36
C SER A 49 1.37 12.98 2.28
N SER A 50 2.53 12.66 2.85
CA SER A 50 3.74 13.49 2.74
C SER A 50 4.29 13.51 1.31
N ARG A 51 5.14 14.48 0.97
CA ARG A 51 5.75 14.58 -0.38
C ARG A 51 6.51 13.31 -0.77
N SER A 52 7.31 12.75 0.15
CA SER A 52 8.03 11.48 -0.06
C SER A 52 7.06 10.28 -0.08
N GLY A 53 6.04 10.29 0.79
CA GLY A 53 5.01 9.26 0.82
C GLY A 53 4.15 9.17 -0.44
N VAL A 54 3.86 10.31 -1.07
CA VAL A 54 3.16 10.38 -2.37
C VAL A 54 3.94 9.63 -3.45
N LYS A 55 5.27 9.81 -3.50
CA LYS A 55 6.12 9.10 -4.46
C LYS A 55 6.03 7.57 -4.26
N VAL A 56 6.16 7.11 -3.02
CA VAL A 56 6.02 5.68 -2.66
C VAL A 56 4.65 5.14 -3.05
N ARG A 57 3.58 5.90 -2.74
CA ARG A 57 2.20 5.54 -3.09
C ARG A 57 2.02 5.39 -4.59
N ASP A 58 2.54 6.31 -5.38
CA ASP A 58 2.37 6.32 -6.83
C ASP A 58 3.14 5.15 -7.46
N THR A 59 4.40 4.92 -7.04
CA THR A 59 5.18 3.75 -7.47
C THR A 59 4.47 2.43 -7.17
N LEU A 60 3.96 2.24 -5.94
CA LEU A 60 3.20 1.04 -5.58
C LEU A 60 1.90 0.91 -6.38
N SER A 61 1.19 2.02 -6.58
CA SER A 61 -0.07 2.03 -7.33
C SER A 61 0.14 1.63 -8.78
N ASP A 62 1.21 2.11 -9.40
CA ASP A 62 1.54 1.79 -10.78
C ASP A 62 1.96 0.33 -10.93
N ALA A 63 2.74 -0.21 -9.99
CA ALA A 63 3.09 -1.63 -9.97
C ALA A 63 1.84 -2.53 -9.85
N ILE A 64 0.91 -2.20 -8.95
CA ILE A 64 -0.35 -2.95 -8.78
C ILE A 64 -1.22 -2.85 -10.04
N LYS A 65 -1.44 -1.64 -10.56
CA LYS A 65 -2.31 -1.42 -11.74
C LYS A 65 -1.71 -2.00 -13.01
N GLY A 66 -0.38 -2.04 -13.11
CA GLY A 66 0.35 -2.60 -14.25
C GLY A 66 0.36 -4.13 -14.28
N HIS A 67 0.09 -4.78 -13.15
CA HIS A 67 0.20 -6.24 -13.05
C HIS A 67 -0.77 -6.97 -13.99
N PRO A 68 -0.33 -7.94 -14.80
CA PRO A 68 -1.16 -8.60 -15.82
C PRO A 68 -2.46 -9.18 -15.26
N LEU A 69 -2.42 -9.89 -14.13
CA LEU A 69 -3.62 -10.45 -13.48
C LEU A 69 -4.60 -9.40 -13.00
N ILE A 70 -4.13 -8.21 -12.57
CA ILE A 70 -5.02 -7.12 -12.18
C ILE A 70 -5.73 -6.57 -13.41
N ARG A 71 -4.98 -6.37 -14.50
CA ARG A 71 -5.51 -5.83 -15.76
C ARG A 71 -6.47 -6.78 -16.47
N SER A 72 -6.20 -8.09 -16.47
CA SER A 72 -6.97 -9.07 -17.23
C SER A 72 -8.10 -9.71 -16.41
N ALA A 73 -7.88 -10.02 -15.14
CA ALA A 73 -8.81 -10.82 -14.34
C ALA A 73 -9.51 -10.01 -13.23
N ALA A 74 -8.74 -9.31 -12.38
CA ALA A 74 -9.34 -8.68 -11.20
C ALA A 74 -10.20 -7.45 -11.53
N ARG A 75 -9.76 -6.62 -12.49
CA ARG A 75 -10.46 -5.44 -13.04
C ARG A 75 -11.33 -4.68 -12.02
N PRO A 76 -10.74 -4.20 -10.91
CA PRO A 76 -11.52 -3.57 -9.86
C PRO A 76 -12.18 -2.28 -10.36
N ALA A 77 -13.45 -2.07 -10.01
CA ALA A 77 -14.16 -0.84 -10.35
C ALA A 77 -13.55 0.39 -9.65
N ARG A 78 -12.98 0.22 -8.46
CA ARG A 78 -12.34 1.27 -7.66
C ARG A 78 -11.17 0.71 -6.84
N TYR A 79 -10.15 1.53 -6.64
CA TYR A 79 -9.09 1.26 -5.67
C TYR A 79 -9.37 2.05 -4.38
N THR A 80 -9.24 1.38 -3.24
CA THR A 80 -9.25 2.06 -1.95
C THR A 80 -7.91 2.70 -1.66
N LYS A 81 -7.84 3.57 -0.65
CA LYS A 81 -6.59 4.15 -0.17
C LYS A 81 -5.57 3.05 0.14
N LEU A 82 -4.36 3.17 -0.42
CA LEU A 82 -3.25 2.29 -0.13
C LEU A 82 -2.78 2.52 1.32
N LEU A 83 -2.55 1.44 2.06
CA LEU A 83 -2.02 1.46 3.41
C LEU A 83 -0.77 0.59 3.46
N VAL A 84 0.29 1.09 4.09
CA VAL A 84 1.53 0.33 4.33
C VAL A 84 1.81 0.40 5.83
N SER A 85 1.94 -0.76 6.47
CA SER A 85 2.20 -0.90 7.92
C SER A 85 3.42 -1.74 8.16
#